data_AF-A0A933TNS4-F1
#
_entry.id   AF-A0A933TNS4-F1
#
_cell.length_a   1.000
_cell.length_b   1.000
_cell.length_c   1.000
_cell.angle_alpha   90.00
_cell.angle_beta   90.00
_cell.angle_gamma   90.00
#
_symmetry.space_group_name_H-M   'P 1'
#
loop_
_entity.id
_entity.type
_entity.pdbx_description
1 polymer ?
#
loop_
_entity_poly.entity_id
_entity_poly.type
_entity_poly.pdbx_seq_one_letter_code
_entity_poly.pdbx_strand_id
1 'polypeptide(L)'
;MSIQHQPNPKHAAPAAGGEVYSSEGLPVGKIARVSGRFMRIDAPMQPDYWLCVDDIVSLDDGAVTLAYPHPAVPQHKLHAPRSDQAPDPGVDPILLDEQEQLRQREMLERQLEEQHRRMAERRAQAAGVAPGSAAEEERARMEAAEGRPLAPPVARPEFERSGAAAAGPPALLYLLGALTLLTLLAVLVRRRRRARLEEETM
;
A
#
# COMPACT_ATOMS: atom_id res chain seq x y z
N MET A 1 40.95 -3.57 1.75
CA MET A 1 39.81 -3.86 2.65
C MET A 1 38.68 -4.38 1.79
N SER A 2 38.44 -5.68 1.79
CA SER A 2 37.38 -6.30 0.98
C SER A 2 36.04 -6.12 1.68
N ILE A 3 35.13 -5.35 1.07
CA ILE A 3 33.75 -5.25 1.55
C ILE A 3 33.10 -6.58 1.18
N GLN A 4 33.01 -7.50 2.14
CA GLN A 4 32.17 -8.68 1.99
C GLN A 4 30.73 -8.19 1.85
N HIS A 5 30.19 -8.30 0.65
CA HIS A 5 28.78 -8.08 0.38
C HIS A 5 28.03 -9.21 1.08
N GLN A 6 27.61 -9.01 2.33
CA GLN A 6 26.71 -9.94 2.97
C GLN A 6 25.41 -9.91 2.17
N PRO A 7 24.97 -11.03 1.57
CA PRO A 7 23.70 -11.09 0.88
C PRO A 7 22.62 -10.65 1.86
N ASN A 8 21.80 -9.69 1.44
CA ASN A 8 20.71 -9.18 2.27
C ASN A 8 19.83 -10.37 2.68
N PRO A 9 19.77 -10.73 3.98
CA PRO A 9 19.14 -11.97 4.44
C PRO A 9 17.63 -12.01 4.14
N LYS A 10 17.05 -10.87 3.74
CA LYS A 10 15.66 -10.73 3.28
C LYS A 10 15.25 -11.64 2.12
N HIS A 11 16.20 -12.26 1.41
CA HIS A 11 15.89 -13.14 0.28
C HIS A 11 16.08 -14.63 0.56
N ALA A 12 16.60 -15.01 1.72
CA ALA A 12 16.75 -16.41 2.05
C ALA A 12 15.39 -16.97 2.47
N ALA A 13 14.87 -17.93 1.71
CA ALA A 13 13.61 -18.58 2.03
C ALA A 13 13.81 -19.54 3.21
N PRO A 14 12.90 -19.57 4.20
CA PRO A 14 12.98 -20.54 5.29
C PRO A 14 12.87 -21.97 4.74
N ALA A 15 13.69 -22.88 5.27
CA ALA A 15 13.68 -24.29 4.91
C ALA A 15 12.84 -25.10 5.92
N ALA A 16 12.16 -26.14 5.44
CA ALA A 16 11.51 -27.09 6.34
C ALA A 16 12.53 -27.78 7.25
N GLY A 17 12.14 -28.08 8.49
CA GLY A 17 12.99 -28.59 9.55
C GLY A 17 13.69 -27.52 10.40
N GLY A 18 13.70 -26.26 9.94
CA GLY A 18 14.27 -25.13 10.67
C GLY A 18 13.60 -24.87 12.02
N GLU A 19 14.36 -24.44 13.03
CA GLU A 19 13.82 -24.04 14.33
C GLU A 19 13.32 -22.60 14.29
N VAL A 20 12.21 -22.32 14.95
CA VAL A 20 11.63 -20.97 14.99
C VAL A 20 11.74 -20.43 16.41
N TYR A 21 12.28 -19.23 16.52
CA TYR A 21 12.52 -18.50 17.75
C TYR A 21 11.73 -17.18 17.75
N SER A 22 11.28 -16.76 18.93
CA SER A 22 10.76 -15.41 19.12
C SER A 22 11.90 -14.38 19.05
N SER A 23 11.56 -13.09 18.98
CA SER A 23 12.55 -12.00 19.09
C SER A 23 13.40 -12.01 20.38
N GLU A 24 12.97 -12.74 21.41
CA GLU A 24 13.68 -12.91 22.69
C GLU A 24 14.55 -14.18 22.70
N GLY A 25 14.58 -14.95 21.60
CA GLY A 25 15.31 -16.22 21.51
C GLY A 25 14.59 -17.41 22.15
N LEU A 26 13.29 -17.30 22.47
CA LEU A 26 12.52 -18.41 23.02
C LEU A 26 12.02 -19.33 21.91
N PRO A 27 12.14 -20.66 22.04
CA PRO A 27 11.71 -21.60 21.02
C PRO A 27 10.18 -21.56 20.88
N VAL A 28 9.73 -21.42 19.64
CA VAL A 28 8.32 -21.40 19.24
C VAL A 28 7.88 -22.74 18.68
N GLY A 29 8.74 -23.39 17.90
CA GLY A 29 8.49 -24.69 17.26
C GLY A 29 9.45 -24.97 16.12
N LYS A 30 9.10 -25.92 15.26
CA LYS A 30 9.86 -26.28 14.05
C LYS A 30 9.03 -26.03 12.79
N ILE A 31 9.68 -25.65 11.70
CA ILE A 31 9.02 -25.43 10.41
C ILE A 31 8.69 -26.79 9.81
N ALA A 32 7.43 -27.20 9.89
CA ALA A 32 6.97 -28.46 9.31
C ALA A 32 6.88 -28.38 7.77
N ARG A 33 6.44 -27.23 7.25
CA ARG A 33 6.26 -26.99 5.80
C ARG A 33 6.24 -25.50 5.49
N VAL A 34 6.71 -25.12 4.30
CA VAL A 34 6.57 -23.76 3.76
C VAL A 34 5.67 -23.80 2.52
N SER A 35 4.75 -22.84 2.40
CA SER A 35 3.81 -22.69 1.28
C SER A 35 3.64 -21.22 0.92
N GLY A 36 4.29 -20.78 -0.15
CA GLY A 36 4.29 -19.37 -0.56
C GLY A 36 4.85 -18.47 0.54
N ARG A 37 4.03 -17.52 1.01
CA ARG A 37 4.39 -16.57 2.09
C ARG A 37 4.04 -17.05 3.48
N PHE A 38 3.67 -18.31 3.63
CA PHE A 38 3.27 -18.88 4.92
C PHE A 38 4.13 -20.09 5.28
N MET A 39 4.43 -20.24 6.56
CA MET A 39 5.14 -21.39 7.12
C MET A 39 4.28 -22.06 8.19
N ARG A 40 4.13 -23.38 8.09
CA ARG A 40 3.45 -24.21 9.08
C ARG A 40 4.44 -24.56 10.19
N ILE A 41 4.08 -24.22 11.41
CA ILE A 41 4.86 -24.48 12.62
C ILE A 41 4.29 -25.69 13.35
N ASP A 42 5.14 -26.68 13.57
CA ASP A 42 4.93 -27.79 14.50
C ASP A 42 5.44 -27.35 15.88
N ALA A 43 4.52 -27.14 16.81
CA ALA A 43 4.81 -26.64 18.15
C ALA A 43 4.47 -27.74 19.18
N PRO A 44 5.35 -28.01 20.16
CA PRO A 44 5.08 -29.04 21.17
C PRO A 44 3.79 -28.76 21.94
N MET A 45 2.93 -29.78 22.05
CA MET A 45 1.68 -29.72 22.81
C MET A 45 0.65 -28.69 22.30
N GLN A 46 0.82 -28.17 21.08
CA GLN A 46 -0.13 -27.26 20.45
C GLN A 46 -0.49 -27.78 19.05
N PRO A 47 -1.71 -27.50 18.55
CA PRO A 47 -2.05 -27.83 17.17
C PRO A 47 -1.17 -27.03 16.20
N ASP A 48 -0.83 -27.61 15.06
CA ASP A 48 -0.13 -26.93 13.97
C ASP A 48 -0.83 -25.60 13.62
N TYR A 49 -0.04 -24.55 13.42
CA TYR A 49 -0.53 -23.26 12.99
C TYR A 49 0.38 -22.67 11.92
N TRP A 50 -0.11 -21.65 11.23
CA TRP A 50 0.64 -20.97 10.17
C TRP A 50 1.06 -19.58 10.61
N LEU A 51 2.27 -19.20 10.22
CA LEU A 51 2.83 -17.85 10.41
C LEU A 51 3.23 -17.27 9.06
N CYS A 52 3.25 -15.94 8.95
CA CYS A 52 3.70 -15.24 7.75
C CYS A 52 5.24 -15.23 7.69
N VAL A 53 5.80 -15.45 6.50
CA VAL A 53 7.25 -15.35 6.24
C VAL A 53 7.73 -13.89 6.33
N ASP A 54 6.84 -12.92 6.15
CA ASP A 54 7.17 -11.49 6.30
C ASP A 54 7.53 -11.10 7.73
N ASP A 55 7.14 -11.90 8.73
CA ASP A 55 7.41 -11.66 10.13
C ASP A 55 8.83 -12.12 10.56
N ILE A 56 9.64 -12.61 9.63
CA ILE A 56 11.01 -13.08 9.88
C ILE A 56 11.98 -11.89 9.89
N VAL A 57 12.78 -11.78 10.95
CA VAL A 57 13.83 -10.75 11.12
C VAL A 57 15.21 -11.28 10.75
N SER A 58 15.53 -12.51 11.16
CA SER A 58 16.79 -13.17 10.82
C SER A 58 16.55 -14.62 10.41
N LEU A 59 17.43 -15.10 9.53
CA LEU A 59 17.51 -16.49 9.13
C LEU A 59 18.99 -16.89 9.20
N ASP A 60 19.33 -17.70 10.20
CA ASP A 60 20.71 -18.09 10.52
C ASP A 60 20.78 -19.62 10.56
N ASP A 61 21.54 -20.25 9.65
CA ASP A 61 21.70 -21.71 9.57
C ASP A 61 20.39 -22.52 9.57
N GLY A 62 19.33 -21.93 9.00
CA GLY A 62 17.99 -22.53 8.95
C GLY A 62 17.13 -22.27 10.20
N ALA A 63 17.68 -21.65 11.25
CA ALA A 63 16.90 -21.10 12.35
C ALA A 63 16.28 -19.75 11.95
N VAL A 64 15.00 -19.57 12.26
CA VAL A 64 14.20 -18.39 11.95
C VAL A 64 13.94 -17.61 13.23
N THR A 65 14.24 -16.31 13.24
CA THR A 65 13.87 -15.42 14.34
C THR A 65 12.72 -14.52 13.92
N LEU A 66 11.62 -14.53 14.69
CA LEU A 66 10.43 -13.71 14.44
C LEU A 66 10.57 -12.28 14.97
N ALA A 67 9.81 -11.35 14.40
CA ALA A 67 9.81 -9.93 14.76
C ALA A 67 9.15 -9.59 16.10
N TYR A 68 8.37 -10.52 16.65
CA TYR A 68 7.56 -10.29 17.85
C TYR A 68 7.98 -11.19 19.03
N PRO A 69 7.66 -10.79 20.27
CA PRO A 69 7.99 -11.57 21.46
C PRO A 69 7.10 -12.82 21.58
N HIS A 70 7.54 -13.81 22.34
CA HIS A 70 6.82 -15.09 22.51
C HIS A 70 5.33 -14.94 22.91
N PRO A 71 4.94 -14.07 23.87
CA PRO A 71 3.52 -13.90 24.22
C PRO A 71 2.65 -13.30 23.10
N ALA A 72 3.23 -12.71 22.07
CA ALA A 72 2.49 -12.18 20.93
C ALA A 72 2.23 -13.22 19.84
N VAL A 73 2.97 -14.35 19.81
CA VAL A 73 2.83 -15.43 18.82
C VAL A 73 1.37 -15.86 18.60
N PRO A 74 0.52 -16.05 19.64
CA PRO A 74 -0.88 -16.44 19.45
C PRO A 74 -1.72 -15.48 18.60
N GLN A 75 -1.38 -14.19 18.59
CA GLN A 75 -2.13 -13.15 17.86
C GLN A 75 -1.83 -13.17 16.35
N HIS A 76 -0.70 -13.78 15.97
CA HIS A 76 -0.23 -13.91 14.59
C HIS A 76 -0.51 -15.31 14.02
N LYS A 77 -1.15 -16.19 14.79
CA LYS A 77 -1.53 -17.52 14.30
C LYS A 77 -2.59 -17.39 13.24
N LEU A 78 -2.27 -17.87 12.05
CA LEU A 78 -3.21 -17.99 10.95
C LEU A 78 -3.73 -19.44 10.89
N HIS A 79 -5.00 -19.57 10.54
CA HIS A 79 -5.50 -20.84 10.02
C HIS A 79 -4.77 -21.17 8.72
N ALA A 80 -4.74 -22.47 8.38
CA ALA A 80 -4.09 -22.93 7.17
C ALA A 80 -4.44 -22.01 6.00
N PRO A 81 -3.43 -21.47 5.27
CA PRO A 81 -3.70 -20.71 4.08
C PRO A 81 -4.57 -21.64 3.24
N ARG A 82 -5.79 -21.20 2.92
CA ARG A 82 -6.68 -21.98 2.09
C ARG A 82 -5.87 -22.28 0.84
N SER A 83 -5.48 -23.53 0.66
CA SER A 83 -4.71 -24.01 -0.49
C SER A 83 -5.44 -23.76 -1.81
N ASP A 84 -6.68 -23.27 -1.71
CA ASP A 84 -7.63 -22.98 -2.78
C ASP A 84 -7.57 -21.53 -3.29
N GLN A 85 -6.50 -20.79 -3.01
CA GLN A 85 -6.23 -19.52 -3.70
C GLN A 85 -4.82 -19.49 -4.30
N ALA A 86 -4.42 -20.56 -4.99
CA ALA A 86 -3.97 -20.27 -6.34
C ALA A 86 -5.18 -19.62 -7.02
N PRO A 87 -5.10 -18.39 -7.57
CA PRO A 87 -6.11 -17.97 -8.53
C PRO A 87 -6.17 -19.11 -9.53
N ASP A 88 -7.30 -19.83 -9.56
CA ASP A 88 -7.44 -21.02 -10.36
C ASP A 88 -7.01 -20.63 -11.78
N PRO A 89 -5.91 -21.19 -12.33
CA PRO A 89 -5.46 -20.82 -13.67
C PRO A 89 -6.48 -21.22 -14.75
N GLY A 90 -7.60 -21.86 -14.37
CA GLY A 90 -8.77 -22.12 -15.19
C GLY A 90 -10.09 -21.46 -14.74
N VAL A 91 -10.13 -20.68 -13.66
CA VAL A 91 -11.26 -19.76 -13.43
C VAL A 91 -10.86 -18.42 -14.04
N ASP A 92 -11.04 -18.36 -15.37
CA ASP A 92 -11.31 -17.08 -16.01
C ASP A 92 -12.34 -16.34 -15.15
N PRO A 93 -12.15 -15.05 -14.85
CA PRO A 93 -13.02 -14.28 -13.98
C PRO A 93 -14.39 -14.13 -14.63
N ILE A 94 -15.21 -15.19 -14.54
CA ILE A 94 -16.48 -15.35 -15.22
C ILE A 94 -16.29 -15.13 -16.72
N LEU A 95 -16.33 -16.20 -17.52
CA LEU A 95 -16.77 -16.09 -18.91
C LEU A 95 -18.26 -15.66 -18.91
N LEU A 96 -18.54 -14.45 -18.42
CA LEU A 96 -19.70 -13.67 -18.78
C LEU A 96 -19.66 -13.66 -20.30
N ASP A 97 -20.76 -14.04 -20.91
CA ASP A 97 -20.90 -13.92 -22.36
C ASP A 97 -20.46 -12.51 -22.77
N GLU A 98 -19.86 -12.36 -23.95
CA GLU A 98 -19.33 -11.06 -24.41
C GLU A 98 -20.42 -9.97 -24.31
N GLN A 99 -21.67 -10.37 -24.50
CA GLN A 99 -22.85 -9.53 -24.32
C GLN A 99 -23.10 -9.07 -22.87
N GLU A 100 -22.86 -9.92 -21.87
CA GLU A 100 -22.99 -9.57 -20.46
C GLU A 100 -21.86 -8.66 -19.98
N GLN A 101 -20.63 -8.86 -20.49
CA GLN A 101 -19.52 -7.94 -20.22
C GLN A 101 -19.80 -6.54 -20.77
N LEU A 102 -20.37 -6.44 -21.98
CA LEU A 102 -20.78 -5.15 -22.55
C LEU A 102 -21.86 -4.47 -21.71
N ARG A 103 -22.87 -5.22 -21.22
CA ARG A 103 -23.90 -4.68 -20.33
C ARG A 103 -23.32 -4.18 -19.01
N GLN A 104 -22.39 -4.92 -18.42
CA GLN A 104 -21.71 -4.46 -17.19
C GLN A 104 -20.90 -3.19 -17.42
N ARG A 105 -20.17 -3.12 -18.54
CA ARG A 105 -19.41 -1.93 -18.91
C ARG A 105 -20.30 -0.71 -19.12
N GLU A 106 -21.40 -0.85 -19.86
CA GLU A 106 -22.35 0.24 -20.09
C GLU A 106 -22.99 0.71 -18.78
N MET A 107 -23.35 -0.21 -17.89
CA MET A 107 -23.91 0.12 -16.58
C MET A 107 -22.91 0.93 -15.73
N LEU A 108 -21.64 0.53 -15.74
CA LEU A 108 -20.58 1.19 -14.98
C LEU A 108 -20.24 2.57 -15.56
N GLU A 109 -20.25 2.71 -16.89
CA GLU A 109 -20.05 3.98 -17.58
C GLU A 109 -21.16 4.98 -17.24
N ARG A 110 -22.44 4.56 -17.26
CA ARG A 110 -23.56 5.41 -16.82
C ARG A 110 -23.44 5.85 -15.36
N GLN A 111 -22.98 4.97 -14.47
CA GLN A 111 -22.75 5.33 -13.06
C GLN A 111 -21.63 6.36 -12.91
N LEU A 112 -20.54 6.23 -13.67
CA LEU A 112 -19.44 7.20 -13.68
C LEU A 112 -19.88 8.56 -14.22
N GLU A 113 -20.66 8.59 -15.30
CA GLU A 113 -21.23 9.84 -15.83
C GLU A 113 -22.13 10.53 -14.82
N GLU A 114 -22.99 9.78 -14.13
CA GLU A 114 -23.86 10.34 -13.10
C GLU A 114 -23.05 10.90 -11.92
N GLN A 115 -21.99 10.19 -11.48
CA GLN A 115 -21.09 10.70 -10.46
C GLN A 115 -20.36 11.97 -10.93
N HIS A 116 -19.84 12.00 -12.14
CA HIS A 116 -19.19 13.18 -12.73
C HIS A 116 -20.15 14.37 -12.80
N ARG A 117 -21.39 14.12 -13.23
CA ARG A 117 -22.42 15.16 -13.27
C ARG A 117 -22.72 15.70 -11.88
N ARG A 118 -22.94 14.84 -10.88
CA ARG A 118 -23.17 15.25 -9.49
C ARG A 118 -21.99 16.03 -8.92
N MET A 119 -20.76 15.63 -9.25
CA MET A 119 -19.55 16.35 -8.82
C MET A 119 -19.42 17.71 -9.49
N ALA A 120 -19.74 17.82 -10.78
CA ALA A 120 -19.76 19.08 -11.51
C ALA A 120 -20.83 20.04 -10.95
N GLU A 121 -22.04 19.54 -10.67
CA GLU A 121 -23.12 20.32 -10.04
C GLU A 121 -22.71 20.82 -8.65
N ARG A 122 -22.13 19.95 -7.81
CA ARG A 122 -21.59 20.35 -6.49
C ARG A 122 -20.47 21.39 -6.61
N ARG A 123 -19.59 21.23 -7.59
CA ARG A 123 -18.49 22.17 -7.83
C ARG A 123 -19.02 23.54 -8.30
N ALA A 124 -20.02 23.57 -9.17
CA ALA A 124 -20.66 24.81 -9.61
C ALA A 124 -21.37 25.53 -8.46
N GLN A 125 -22.11 24.78 -7.62
CA GLN A 125 -22.75 25.32 -6.41
C GLN A 125 -21.70 25.88 -5.42
N ALA A 126 -20.63 25.14 -5.17
CA ALA A 126 -19.56 25.57 -4.26
C ALA A 126 -18.80 26.80 -4.78
N ALA A 127 -18.65 26.93 -6.09
CA ALA A 127 -18.00 28.08 -6.71
C ALA A 127 -18.88 29.34 -6.77
N GLY A 128 -20.18 29.24 -6.41
CA GLY A 128 -21.12 30.37 -6.53
C GLY A 128 -21.35 30.83 -7.98
N VAL A 129 -20.96 30.00 -8.96
CA VAL A 129 -21.04 30.33 -10.39
C VAL A 129 -22.47 30.03 -10.84
N ALA A 130 -23.24 31.07 -11.14
CA ALA A 130 -24.57 30.91 -11.72
C ALA A 130 -24.46 30.11 -13.04
N PRO A 131 -25.32 29.08 -13.27
CA PRO A 131 -25.20 28.10 -14.36
C PRO A 131 -25.37 28.64 -15.79
N GLY A 132 -25.29 29.97 -16.01
CA GLY A 132 -25.28 30.60 -17.33
C GLY A 132 -23.96 31.30 -17.70
N SER A 133 -23.10 31.63 -16.73
CA SER A 133 -21.95 32.51 -16.98
C SER A 133 -20.86 31.89 -17.84
N ALA A 134 -20.57 30.59 -17.70
CA ALA A 134 -19.53 29.92 -18.48
C ALA A 134 -19.91 29.75 -19.97
N ALA A 135 -21.17 29.42 -20.26
CA ALA A 135 -21.66 29.28 -21.64
C ALA A 135 -21.78 30.66 -22.34
N GLU A 136 -22.16 31.69 -21.59
CA GLU A 136 -22.20 33.07 -22.09
C GLU A 136 -20.78 33.64 -22.30
N GLU A 137 -19.82 33.31 -21.43
CA GLU A 137 -18.41 33.69 -21.60
C GLU A 137 -17.74 32.94 -22.75
N GLU A 138 -18.05 31.66 -22.98
CA GLU A 138 -17.51 30.89 -24.12
C GLU A 138 -18.12 31.35 -25.45
N ARG A 139 -19.41 31.70 -25.47
CA ARG A 139 -20.05 32.34 -26.63
C ARG A 139 -19.46 33.73 -26.90
N ALA A 140 -19.22 34.53 -25.86
CA ALA A 140 -18.56 35.82 -25.98
C ALA A 140 -17.10 35.70 -26.44
N ARG A 141 -16.37 34.65 -26.03
CA ARG A 141 -15.01 34.37 -26.50
C ARG A 141 -14.99 33.92 -27.96
N MET A 142 -15.94 33.11 -28.40
CA MET A 142 -16.08 32.73 -29.81
C MET A 142 -16.44 33.93 -30.68
N GLU A 143 -17.38 34.77 -30.24
CA GLU A 143 -17.75 36.00 -30.95
C GLU A 143 -16.60 37.03 -30.99
N ALA A 144 -15.81 37.13 -29.92
CA ALA A 144 -14.60 37.97 -29.89
C ALA A 144 -13.43 37.42 -30.74
N ALA A 145 -13.40 36.10 -31.01
CA ALA A 145 -12.39 35.48 -31.86
C ALA A 145 -12.66 35.71 -33.35
N GLU A 146 -13.91 35.90 -33.77
CA GLU A 146 -14.29 36.14 -35.17
C GLU A 146 -13.93 37.56 -35.68
N GLY A 147 -13.70 38.52 -34.78
CA GLY A 147 -13.41 39.91 -35.13
C GLY A 147 -11.93 40.31 -35.15
N ARG A 148 -11.00 39.40 -34.83
CA ARG A 148 -9.57 39.76 -34.68
C ARG A 148 -8.80 39.39 -35.95
N PRO A 149 -8.34 40.36 -36.76
CA PRO A 149 -7.50 40.06 -37.92
C PRO A 149 -6.26 39.32 -37.44
N LEU A 150 -5.99 38.16 -38.05
CA LEU A 150 -4.78 37.37 -37.84
C LEU A 150 -3.57 38.26 -38.11
N ALA A 151 -2.94 38.75 -37.04
CA ALA A 151 -1.59 39.28 -37.14
C ALA A 151 -0.67 38.12 -37.58
N PRO A 152 0.24 38.35 -38.54
CA PRO A 152 1.16 37.32 -38.99
C PRO A 152 2.01 36.81 -37.81
N PRO A 153 2.37 35.51 -37.81
CA PRO A 153 3.16 34.92 -36.75
C PRO A 153 4.53 35.61 -36.69
N VAL A 154 4.74 36.45 -35.68
CA VAL A 154 6.08 36.95 -35.32
C VAL A 154 6.88 35.75 -34.86
N ALA A 155 7.93 35.44 -35.63
CA ALA A 155 8.88 34.37 -35.37
C ALA A 155 9.35 34.44 -33.91
N ARG A 156 9.04 33.40 -33.14
CA ARG A 156 9.60 33.22 -31.80
C ARG A 156 11.08 32.86 -31.95
N PRO A 157 12.01 33.59 -31.33
CA PRO A 157 13.39 33.14 -31.25
C PRO A 157 13.45 31.86 -30.42
N GLU A 158 14.10 30.84 -30.99
CA GLU A 158 14.52 29.62 -30.33
C GLU A 158 15.43 29.98 -29.15
N PHE A 159 14.87 30.01 -27.95
CA PHE A 159 15.65 30.11 -26.74
C PHE A 159 16.07 28.70 -26.33
N GLU A 160 17.32 28.36 -26.65
CA GLU A 160 18.05 27.25 -26.06
C GLU A 160 17.90 27.28 -24.54
N ARG A 161 17.07 26.38 -24.00
CA ARG A 161 17.13 26.05 -22.57
C ARG A 161 18.23 25.02 -22.36
N SER A 162 19.42 25.57 -22.24
CA SER A 162 20.59 25.01 -21.56
C SER A 162 20.19 24.23 -20.31
N GLY A 163 20.77 23.05 -20.18
CA GLY A 163 20.63 22.17 -19.03
C GLY A 163 21.07 22.85 -17.73
N ALA A 164 20.32 22.56 -16.67
CA ALA A 164 20.74 22.74 -15.30
C ALA A 164 20.28 21.50 -14.52
N ALA A 165 21.20 20.55 -14.37
CA ALA A 165 21.08 19.43 -13.46
C ALA A 165 21.12 19.97 -12.02
N ALA A 166 19.94 20.20 -11.43
CA ALA A 166 19.81 20.49 -10.02
C ALA A 166 19.60 19.17 -9.27
N ALA A 167 20.69 18.65 -8.70
CA ALA A 167 20.65 17.61 -7.69
C ALA A 167 19.98 18.17 -6.42
N GLY A 168 18.70 17.85 -6.24
CA GLY A 168 17.98 18.12 -4.98
C GLY A 168 18.32 17.06 -3.93
N PRO A 169 18.57 17.43 -2.66
CA PRO A 169 18.79 16.46 -1.59
C PRO A 169 17.49 15.70 -1.26
N PRO A 170 17.55 14.43 -0.84
CA PRO A 170 16.39 13.59 -0.58
C PRO A 170 15.68 14.00 0.73
N ALA A 171 14.84 15.04 0.67
CA ALA A 171 14.02 15.49 1.80
C ALA A 171 12.90 14.47 2.18
N LEU A 172 12.64 13.46 1.35
CA LEU A 172 11.57 12.49 1.57
C LEU A 172 11.89 11.41 2.63
N LEU A 173 13.16 11.22 3.00
CA LEU A 173 13.52 10.22 4.03
C LEU A 173 13.30 10.73 5.47
N TYR A 174 13.28 12.05 5.70
CA TYR A 174 13.05 12.60 7.03
C TYR A 174 11.58 12.57 7.46
N LEU A 175 10.63 12.64 6.51
CA LEU A 175 9.19 12.59 6.81
C LEU A 175 8.73 11.21 7.29
N LEU A 176 9.28 10.12 6.73
CA LEU A 176 8.95 8.75 7.15
C LEU A 176 9.45 8.44 8.57
N GLY A 177 10.68 8.88 8.90
CA GLY A 177 11.23 8.69 10.25
C GLY A 177 10.46 9.46 11.34
N ALA A 178 10.04 10.70 11.05
CA ALA A 178 9.27 11.51 11.99
C ALA A 178 7.89 10.91 12.29
N LEU A 179 7.23 10.31 11.28
CA LEU A 179 5.91 9.70 11.45
C LEU A 179 5.97 8.45 12.32
N THR A 180 7.00 7.60 12.15
CA THR A 180 7.21 6.41 12.98
C THR A 180 7.53 6.76 14.44
N LEU A 181 8.31 7.82 14.68
CA LEU A 181 8.62 8.27 16.04
C LEU A 181 7.36 8.77 16.76
N LEU A 182 6.51 9.54 16.07
CA LEU A 182 5.23 10.02 16.60
C LEU A 182 4.26 8.87 16.95
N THR A 183 4.20 7.82 16.13
CA THR A 183 3.34 6.66 16.41
C THR A 183 3.83 5.90 17.65
N LEU A 184 5.15 5.69 17.77
CA LEU A 184 5.74 5.01 18.92
C LEU A 184 5.50 5.79 20.22
N LEU A 185 5.62 7.13 20.17
CA LEU A 185 5.40 8.01 21.32
C LEU A 185 3.94 8.02 21.75
N ALA A 186 2.99 8.02 20.81
CA ALA A 186 1.56 7.90 21.10
C ALA A 186 1.21 6.56 21.77
N VAL A 187 1.79 5.44 21.32
CA VAL A 187 1.60 4.12 21.94
C VAL A 187 2.16 4.09 23.37
N LEU A 188 3.35 4.65 23.59
CA LEU A 188 3.97 4.75 24.92
C LEU A 188 3.13 5.60 25.90
N VAL A 189 2.63 6.75 25.46
CA VAL A 189 1.75 7.61 26.26
C VAL A 189 0.46 6.89 26.62
N ARG A 190 -0.14 6.15 25.66
CA ARG A 190 -1.37 5.39 25.90
C ARG A 190 -1.14 4.25 26.89
N ARG A 191 -0.01 3.54 26.79
CA ARG A 191 0.37 2.47 27.72
C ARG A 191 0.59 3.02 29.14
N ARG A 192 1.27 4.16 29.27
CA ARG A 192 1.51 4.81 30.57
C ARG A 192 0.24 5.34 31.22
N ARG A 193 -0.71 5.88 30.43
CA ARG A 193 -2.05 6.26 30.94
C ARG A 193 -2.83 5.05 31.44
N ARG A 194 -2.76 3.91 30.75
CA ARG A 194 -3.45 2.70 31.16
C ARG A 194 -2.93 2.16 32.49
N ALA A 195 -1.60 2.16 32.68
CA ALA A 195 -0.98 1.74 33.94
C ALA A 195 -1.40 2.63 35.13
N ARG A 196 -1.53 3.96 34.94
CA ARG A 196 -2.02 4.85 36.00
C ARG A 196 -3.47 4.63 36.38
N LEU A 197 -4.33 4.30 35.41
CA LEU A 197 -5.73 4.01 35.69
C LEU A 197 -5.88 2.70 36.48
N GLU A 198 -5.02 1.72 36.24
CA GLU A 198 -5.00 0.47 37.00
C GLU A 198 -4.54 0.71 38.46
N GLU A 199 -3.58 1.62 38.69
CA GLU A 199 -3.15 2.04 40.04
C GLU A 199 -4.21 2.83 40.83
N GLU A 200 -5.09 3.60 40.17
CA GLU A 200 -6.16 4.34 40.85
C GLU A 200 -7.40 3.48 41.18
N THR A 201 -7.49 2.26 40.62
CA THR A 201 -8.62 1.34 40.86
C THR A 201 -8.35 0.24 41.88
N MET A 202 -7.16 0.21 42.48
CA MET A 202 -6.78 -0.68 43.59
C MET A 202 -6.69 0.08 44.90
#